data_AF-A0A7L1ND91-F1
#
_entry.id   AF-A0A7L1ND91-F1
#
_cell.length_a   1.000
_cell.length_b   1.000
_cell.length_c   1.000
_cell.angle_alpha   90.00
_cell.angle_beta   90.00
_cell.angle_gamma   90.00
#
_symmetry.space_group_name_H-M   'P 1'
#
loop_
_entity.id
_entity.type
_entity.pdbx_description
1 polymer ?
#
loop_
_entity_poly.entity_id
_entity_poly.type
_entity_poly.pdbx_seq_one_letter_code
_entity_poly.pdbx_strand_id
1 'polypeptide(L)' 'LSCLHYRRHGVCVGSCRFTQGETREFAEGGECFECHPECQLMEGTITCNGSGADTCARCAHYRDGPHCV' A
#
# COMPACT_ATOMS: atom_id res chain seq x y z
N LEU A 1 -23.70 1.81 9.33
CA LEU A 1 -23.20 0.72 8.45
C LEU A 1 -21.71 0.57 8.71
N SER A 2 -21.24 -0.63 9.04
CA SER A 2 -19.81 -0.99 9.03
C SER A 2 -19.54 -1.86 7.80
N CYS A 3 -18.40 -1.69 7.14
CA CYS A 3 -18.02 -2.56 6.04
C CYS A 3 -17.60 -3.93 6.56
N LEU A 4 -17.87 -4.99 5.79
CA LEU A 4 -17.53 -6.36 6.17
C LEU A 4 -16.03 -6.64 6.11
N HIS A 5 -15.35 -6.05 5.13
CA HIS A 5 -13.93 -6.30 4.86
C HIS A 5 -13.11 -5.03 5.02
N TYR A 6 -13.02 -4.22 3.96
CA TYR A 6 -12.23 -3.01 3.95
C TYR A 6 -13.03 -1.82 3.44
N ARG A 7 -12.47 -0.64 3.65
CA ARG A 7 -12.97 0.64 3.14
C ARG A 7 -11.89 1.31 2.31
N ARG A 8 -12.26 1.80 1.13
CA ARG A 8 -11.42 2.67 0.33
C ARG A 8 -12.14 3.99 0.16
N HIS A 9 -11.60 5.07 0.73
CA HIS A 9 -12.20 6.41 0.68
C HIS A 9 -13.68 6.42 1.10
N GLY A 10 -14.03 5.65 2.14
CA GLY A 10 -15.40 5.54 2.64
C GLY A 10 -16.33 4.61 1.85
N VAL A 11 -15.85 3.93 0.81
CA VAL A 11 -16.60 2.91 0.06
C VAL A 11 -16.19 1.51 0.52
N CYS A 12 -17.15 0.64 0.81
CA CYS A 12 -16.85 -0.75 1.16
C CYS A 12 -16.28 -1.52 -0.03
N VAL A 13 -15.14 -2.17 0.16
CA VAL A 13 -14.48 -3.01 -0.85
C VAL A 13 -14.18 -4.39 -0.27
N GLY A 14 -14.15 -5.42 -1.12
CA GLY A 14 -13.82 -6.79 -0.70
C GLY A 14 -12.35 -6.96 -0.31
N SER A 15 -11.45 -6.21 -0.95
CA SER A 15 -10.01 -6.22 -0.66
C SER A 15 -9.37 -4.90 -1.08
N CYS A 16 -8.33 -4.48 -0.35
CA CYS A 16 -7.39 -3.46 -0.84
C CYS A 16 -6.46 -4.06 -1.93
N ARG A 17 -5.73 -3.18 -2.62
CA ARG A 17 -4.76 -3.49 -3.67
C ARG A 17 -3.39 -3.90 -3.09
N PHE A 18 -3.37 -5.01 -2.34
CA PHE A 18 -2.15 -5.46 -1.66
C PHE A 18 -1.06 -5.93 -2.62
N THR A 19 -1.44 -6.73 -3.62
CA THR A 19 -0.50 -7.46 -4.50
C THR A 19 -0.70 -7.18 -5.99
N GLN A 20 -1.75 -6.42 -6.34
CA GLN A 20 -2.20 -6.17 -7.71
C GLN A 20 -2.85 -4.78 -7.82
N GLY A 21 -2.82 -4.21 -9.02
CA GLY A 21 -3.39 -2.89 -9.32
C GLY A 21 -2.32 -1.83 -9.57
N GLU A 22 -2.72 -0.73 -10.22
CA GLU A 22 -1.82 0.37 -10.60
C GLU A 22 -1.24 1.10 -9.38
N THR A 23 -2.09 1.36 -8.38
CA THR A 23 -1.66 1.86 -7.06
C THR A 23 -1.68 0.73 -6.06
N ARG A 24 -0.58 0.56 -5.32
CA ARG A 24 -0.51 -0.42 -4.24
C ARG A 24 -1.03 0.18 -2.95
N GLU A 25 -1.71 -0.67 -2.19
CA GLU A 25 -2.35 -0.29 -0.95
C GLU A 25 -1.94 -1.23 0.18
N PHE A 26 -1.89 -0.68 1.39
CA PHE A 26 -1.89 -1.44 2.63
C PHE A 26 -3.20 -1.19 3.38
N ALA A 27 -3.47 -1.97 4.42
CA ALA A 27 -4.67 -1.79 5.24
C ALA A 27 -4.28 -1.49 6.68
N GLU A 28 -4.91 -0.48 7.25
CA GLU A 28 -4.78 -0.15 8.66
C GLU A 28 -6.18 0.11 9.23
N GLY A 29 -6.55 -0.61 10.29
CA GLY A 29 -7.88 -0.47 10.91
C GLY A 29 -9.07 -0.80 10.00
N GLY A 30 -8.85 -1.56 8.93
CA GLY A 30 -9.89 -1.87 7.93
C GLY A 30 -10.11 -0.78 6.88
N GLU A 31 -9.27 0.26 6.83
CA GLU A 31 -9.24 1.24 5.74
C GLU A 31 -8.01 0.98 4.86
N CYS A 32 -8.17 1.11 3.55
CA CYS A 32 -7.13 0.98 2.55
C CYS A 32 -6.41 2.31 2.38
N PHE A 33 -5.09 2.28 2.45
CA PHE A 33 -4.21 3.43 2.27
C PHE A 33 -3.21 3.16 1.17
N GLU A 34 -2.85 4.18 0.41
CA GLU A 34 -1.89 4.07 -0.69
C GLU A 34 -0.46 3.97 -0.14
N CYS A 35 0.36 3.15 -0.81
CA CYS A 35 1.80 3.09 -0.58
C CYS A 35 2.47 4.39 -1.03
N HIS A 36 3.69 4.63 -0.52
CA HIS A 36 4.53 5.72 -1.02
C HIS A 36 4.84 5.51 -2.52
N PRO A 37 4.88 6.58 -3.34
CA PRO A 37 5.18 6.48 -4.78
C PRO A 37 6.56 5.88 -5.09
N GLU A 38 7.51 6.02 -4.16
CA GLU A 38 8.84 5.41 -4.25
C GLU A 38 8.86 3.90 -3.98
N CYS A 39 7.74 3.29 -3.60
CA CYS A 39 7.67 1.84 -3.43
C CYS A 39 7.52 1.15 -4.79
N GLN A 40 8.37 0.14 -5.05
CA GLN A 40 8.32 -0.59 -6.32
C GLN A 40 7.05 -1.42 -6.45
N LEU A 41 6.34 -1.27 -7.57
CA LEU A 41 5.21 -2.10 -7.94
C LEU A 41 5.69 -3.54 -8.23
N MET A 42 5.22 -4.51 -7.45
CA MET A 42 5.66 -5.91 -7.53
C MET A 42 4.49 -6.88 -7.58
N GLU A 43 4.20 -7.46 -8.75
CA GLU A 43 3.06 -8.37 -8.93
C GLU A 43 3.12 -9.61 -8.03
N GLY A 44 2.00 -9.93 -7.38
CA GLY A 44 1.87 -11.12 -6.52
C GLY A 44 2.48 -10.99 -5.13
N THR A 45 3.02 -9.82 -4.75
CA THR A 45 3.64 -9.59 -3.43
C THR A 45 3.20 -8.26 -2.82
N ILE A 46 3.25 -8.16 -1.49
CA ILE A 46 2.93 -6.93 -0.75
C ILE A 46 4.02 -5.90 -1.00
N THR A 47 3.64 -4.67 -1.37
CA THR A 47 4.58 -3.60 -1.75
C THR A 47 4.99 -2.69 -0.59
N CYS A 48 4.09 -2.43 0.34
CA CYS A 48 4.36 -1.60 1.52
C CYS A 48 3.55 -2.08 2.72
N ASN A 49 3.95 -1.67 3.91
CA ASN A 49 3.20 -1.87 5.15
C ASN A 49 2.83 -0.54 5.83
N GLY A 50 2.91 0.55 5.08
CA GLY A 50 2.69 1.92 5.54
C GLY A 50 2.72 2.92 4.39
N SER A 51 2.37 4.16 4.68
CA SER A 51 2.35 5.26 3.70
C SER A 51 3.72 5.93 3.54
N GLY A 52 4.67 5.64 4.44
CA GLY A 52 6.01 6.24 4.45
C GLY A 52 6.97 5.56 3.47
N ALA A 53 7.92 6.34 2.93
CA ALA A 53 8.97 5.85 2.03
C ALA A 53 9.92 4.83 2.68
N ASP A 54 9.92 4.76 4.01
CA ASP A 54 10.66 3.79 4.83
C ASP A 54 9.94 2.46 5.03
N THR A 55 8.66 2.40 4.66
CA THR A 55 7.81 1.21 4.83
C THR A 55 7.62 0.42 3.54
N CYS A 56 8.36 0.78 2.50
CA CYS A 56 8.41 0.04 1.24
C CYS A 56 9.16 -1.29 1.41
N ALA A 57 8.62 -2.38 0.87
CA ALA A 57 9.33 -3.65 0.80
C ALA A 57 10.56 -3.57 -0.13
N ARG A 58 10.45 -2.77 -1.20
CA ARG A 58 11.54 -2.45 -2.13
C ARG A 58 11.33 -1.05 -2.72
N CYS A 59 12.43 -0.30 -2.91
CA CYS A 59 12.41 1.01 -3.56
C CYS A 59 12.35 0.88 -5.08
N ALA A 60 11.57 1.73 -5.73
CA ALA A 60 11.46 1.82 -7.18
C ALA A 60 12.72 2.44 -7.81
N HIS A 61 13.30 3.44 -7.13
CA HIS A 61 14.44 4.22 -7.60
C HIS A 61 15.68 3.97 -6.73
N TYR A 62 15.98 4.87 -5.80
CA TYR A 62 17.15 4.80 -4.93
C TYR A 62 16.74 4.63 -3.46
N ARG A 63 17.72 4.26 -2.62
CA ARG A 63 17.51 4.17 -1.17
C ARG A 63 18.55 5.03 -0.47
N ASP A 64 18.08 6.01 0.29
CA ASP A 64 18.89 6.84 1.17
C ASP A 64 18.62 6.45 2.62
N GLY A 65 19.53 5.66 3.19
CA GLY A 65 19.35 5.10 4.53
C GLY A 65 18.09 4.21 4.60
N PRO A 66 17.11 4.51 5.48
CA PRO A 66 15.86 3.79 5.57
C PRO A 66 14.80 4.26 4.55
N HIS A 67 14.95 5.43 3.91
CA HIS A 67 13.93 6.02 3.04
C HIS A 67 14.20 5.71 1.57
N CYS A 68 13.15 5.38 0.81
CA CYS A 68 13.20 5.33 -0.65
C CYS A 68 13.05 6.73 -1.25
N VAL A 69 13.85 7.05 -2.28
CA VAL A 69 13.93 8.36 -2.94
C VAL A 69 14.19 8.25 -4.44
#